data_AF-A0A0G1WCW1-F1
#
_entry.id   AF-A0A0G1WCW1-F1
#
_cell.length_a   1.000
_cell.length_b   1.000
_cell.length_c   1.000
_cell.angle_alpha   90.00
_cell.angle_beta   90.00
_cell.angle_gamma   90.00
#
_symmetry.space_group_name_H-M   'P 1'
#
loop_
_entity.id
_entity.type
_entity.pdbx_description
1 polymer ?
#
loop_
_entity_poly.entity_id
_entity_poly.type
_entity_poly.pdbx_seq_one_letter_code
_entity_poly.pdbx_strand_id
1 'polypeptide(L)'
;MTLDEQYQKTIDDQRTHLMELQEAFNKKCDEAKVTAQEKLKGVGELDSTGKEAILKDQQATLDAALAELKGEIDHSTRATMRALEAIMRQKEQQILADLEKQLTTL
;
A
#
# COMPACT_ATOMS: atom_id res chain seq x y z
N MET A 1 -23.39 11.43 -5.98
CA MET A 1 -22.74 10.11 -5.86
C MET A 1 -23.50 9.30 -4.82
N THR A 2 -24.04 8.14 -5.19
CA THR A 2 -24.77 7.22 -4.30
C THR A 2 -23.82 6.57 -3.29
N LEU A 3 -24.35 5.91 -2.26
CA LEU A 3 -23.52 5.17 -1.29
C LEU A 3 -22.79 3.98 -1.95
N ASP A 4 -23.42 3.33 -2.93
CA ASP A 4 -22.80 2.25 -3.69
C ASP A 4 -21.65 2.77 -4.58
N GLU A 5 -21.83 3.94 -5.20
CA GLU A 5 -20.76 4.60 -5.96
C GLU A 5 -19.61 5.05 -5.04
N GLN A 6 -19.89 5.52 -3.83
CA GLN A 6 -18.87 5.85 -2.82
C GLN A 6 -18.09 4.62 -2.35
N TYR A 7 -18.79 3.52 -2.10
CA TYR A 7 -18.19 2.25 -1.71
C TYR A 7 -17.23 1.74 -2.80
N GLN A 8 -17.71 1.70 -4.05
CA GLN A 8 -16.91 1.26 -5.18
C GLN A 8 -15.69 2.17 -5.40
N LYS A 9 -15.90 3.49 -5.37
CA LYS A 9 -14.80 4.46 -5.49
C LYS A 9 -13.73 4.25 -4.41
N THR A 10 -14.14 3.98 -3.17
CA THR A 10 -13.21 3.77 -2.04
C THR A 10 -12.34 2.53 -2.26
N ILE A 11 -12.90 1.47 -2.84
CA ILE A 11 -12.15 0.26 -3.23
C ILE A 11 -11.19 0.56 -4.39
N ASP A 12 -11.65 1.27 -5.40
CA ASP A 12 -10.84 1.59 -6.59
C ASP A 12 -9.68 2.54 -6.24
N ASP A 13 -9.92 3.53 -5.37
CA ASP A 13 -8.89 4.42 -4.83
C ASP A 13 -7.84 3.60 -4.05
N GLN A 14 -8.27 2.69 -3.16
CA GLN A 14 -7.34 1.81 -2.42
C GLN A 14 -6.53 0.92 -3.37
N ARG A 15 -7.16 0.34 -4.39
CA ARG A 15 -6.48 -0.50 -5.37
C ARG A 15 -5.40 0.29 -6.12
N THR A 16 -5.74 1.50 -6.56
CA THR A 16 -4.81 2.40 -7.25
C THR A 16 -3.63 2.73 -6.35
N HIS A 17 -3.89 3.10 -5.10
CA HIS A 17 -2.85 3.41 -4.13
C HIS A 17 -1.92 2.22 -3.85
N LEU A 18 -2.45 1.00 -3.72
CA LEU A 18 -1.63 -0.21 -3.54
C LEU A 18 -0.74 -0.50 -4.75
N MET A 19 -1.21 -0.22 -5.96
CA MET A 19 -0.39 -0.35 -7.18
C MET A 19 0.75 0.68 -7.20
N GLU A 20 0.49 1.93 -6.79
CA GLU A 20 1.52 2.97 -6.68
C GLU A 20 2.60 2.60 -5.64
N LEU A 21 2.19 2.06 -4.48
CA LEU A 21 3.12 1.58 -3.46
C LEU A 21 3.98 0.42 -3.99
N GLN A 22 3.40 -0.52 -4.73
CA GLN A 22 4.13 -1.61 -5.36
C GLN A 22 5.14 -1.07 -6.40
N GLU A 23 4.74 -0.13 -7.24
CA GLU A 23 5.62 0.47 -8.24
C GLU A 23 6.79 1.22 -7.59
N ALA A 24 6.53 1.99 -6.54
CA ALA A 24 7.56 2.69 -5.77
C ALA A 24 8.57 1.71 -5.16
N PHE A 25 8.11 0.59 -4.60
CA PHE A 25 8.98 -0.44 -4.05
C PHE A 25 9.82 -1.16 -5.13
N ASN A 26 9.21 -1.46 -6.29
CA ASN A 26 9.95 -2.04 -7.41
C ASN A 26 11.06 -1.11 -7.88
N LYS A 27 10.79 0.20 -7.97
CA LYS A 27 11.80 1.20 -8.31
C LYS A 27 12.94 1.22 -7.30
N LYS A 28 12.65 1.12 -6.00
CA LYS A 28 13.68 0.99 -4.95
C LYS A 28 14.53 -0.27 -5.13
N CYS A 29 13.93 -1.39 -5.50
CA CYS A 29 14.64 -2.63 -5.80
C CYS A 29 15.62 -2.46 -6.98
N ASP A 30 15.16 -1.82 -8.05
CA ASP A 30 15.99 -1.56 -9.22
C ASP A 30 17.13 -0.58 -8.92
N GLU A 31 16.86 0.49 -8.17
CA GLU A 31 17.87 1.45 -7.71
C GLU A 31 18.96 0.76 -6.88
N ALA A 32 18.57 -0.11 -5.93
CA ALA A 32 19.51 -0.86 -5.10
C ALA A 32 20.36 -1.83 -5.94
N LYS A 33 19.75 -2.50 -6.93
CA LYS A 33 20.47 -3.39 -7.85
C LYS A 33 21.49 -2.63 -8.70
N VAL A 34 21.11 -1.51 -9.29
CA VAL A 34 22.03 -0.67 -10.09
C VAL A 34 23.18 -0.17 -9.22
N THR A 35 22.86 0.35 -8.03
CA THR A 35 23.85 0.82 -7.06
C THR A 35 24.83 -0.29 -6.66
N ALA A 36 24.32 -1.49 -6.37
CA ALA A 36 25.15 -2.65 -6.06
C ALA A 36 26.12 -2.96 -7.22
N GLN A 37 25.60 -3.02 -8.44
CA GLN A 37 26.40 -3.33 -9.63
C GLN A 37 27.50 -2.28 -9.88
N GLU A 38 27.20 -1.00 -9.68
CA GLU A 38 28.17 0.09 -9.83
C GLU A 38 29.26 0.00 -8.76
N LYS A 39 28.88 -0.19 -7.48
CA LYS A 39 29.85 -0.34 -6.38
C LYS A 39 30.74 -1.57 -6.59
N LEU A 40 30.17 -2.70 -7.03
CA LEU A 40 30.91 -3.95 -7.25
C LEU A 40 31.94 -3.87 -8.39
N LYS A 41 31.72 -3.04 -9.42
CA LYS A 41 32.71 -2.82 -10.50
C LYS A 41 34.02 -2.21 -9.98
N GLY A 42 33.97 -1.44 -8.89
CA GLY A 42 35.13 -0.81 -8.29
C GLY A 42 35.90 -1.71 -7.30
N VAL A 43 35.36 -2.88 -6.96
CA VAL A 43 35.97 -3.81 -6.00
C VAL A 43 36.77 -4.87 -6.76
N GLY A 44 38.03 -5.06 -6.37
CA GLY A 44 38.90 -6.07 -6.98
C GLY A 44 38.29 -7.47 -6.90
N GLU A 45 38.58 -8.32 -7.89
CA GLU A 45 37.93 -9.65 -8.00
C GLU A 45 38.12 -10.53 -6.74
N LEU A 46 39.26 -10.38 -6.06
CA LEU A 46 39.66 -11.12 -4.87
C LEU A 46 39.21 -10.48 -3.55
N ASP A 47 38.65 -9.27 -3.56
CA ASP A 47 38.17 -8.59 -2.35
C ASP A 47 36.75 -9.02 -2.00
N SER A 48 36.64 -10.22 -1.42
CA SER A 48 35.37 -10.78 -0.96
C SER A 48 34.72 -9.96 0.15
N THR A 49 35.52 -9.37 1.04
CA THR A 49 35.05 -8.55 2.17
C THR A 49 34.37 -7.28 1.69
N GLY A 50 34.98 -6.58 0.71
CA GLY A 50 34.38 -5.39 0.09
C GLY A 50 33.06 -5.69 -0.62
N LYS A 51 33.01 -6.83 -1.35
CA LYS A 51 31.78 -7.30 -2.02
C LYS A 51 30.67 -7.63 -1.02
N GLU A 52 30.99 -8.33 0.07
CA GLU A 52 30.02 -8.67 1.11
C GLU A 52 29.46 -7.41 1.81
N ALA A 53 30.32 -6.43 2.09
CA ALA A 53 29.90 -5.17 2.70
C ALA A 53 28.90 -4.41 1.81
N ILE A 54 29.15 -4.35 0.49
CA ILE A 54 28.22 -3.74 -0.48
C ILE A 54 26.88 -4.48 -0.47
N LEU A 55 26.88 -5.81 -0.53
CA LEU A 55 25.64 -6.57 -0.54
C LEU A 55 24.84 -6.41 0.76
N LYS A 56 25.51 -6.37 1.93
CA LYS A 56 24.85 -6.10 3.22
C LYS A 56 24.24 -4.70 3.29
N ASP A 57 24.94 -3.69 2.78
CA ASP A 57 24.44 -2.31 2.70
C ASP A 57 23.16 -2.22 1.83
N GLN A 58 23.16 -2.91 0.68
CA GLN A 58 21.99 -2.95 -0.19
C GLN A 58 20.85 -3.79 0.40
N GLN A 59 21.15 -4.89 1.10
CA GLN A 59 20.16 -5.66 1.84
C GLN A 59 19.48 -4.80 2.91
N ALA A 60 20.24 -4.06 3.73
CA ALA A 60 19.67 -3.19 4.76
C ALA A 60 18.78 -2.09 4.16
N THR A 61 19.14 -1.57 2.99
CA THR A 61 18.33 -0.60 2.25
C THR A 61 17.01 -1.21 1.79
N LEU A 62 17.02 -2.43 1.25
CA LEU A 62 15.82 -3.14 0.82
C LEU A 62 14.93 -3.55 2.00
N ASP A 63 15.52 -3.96 3.11
CA ASP A 63 14.79 -4.31 4.33
C ASP A 63 14.07 -3.08 4.91
N ALA A 64 14.72 -1.91 4.91
CA ALA A 64 14.09 -0.66 5.31
C ALA A 64 12.93 -0.27 4.38
N ALA A 65 13.12 -0.36 3.05
CA ALA A 65 12.07 -0.08 2.08
C ALA A 65 10.88 -1.06 2.21
N LEU A 66 11.15 -2.33 2.51
CA LEU A 66 10.10 -3.34 2.73
C LEU A 66 9.33 -3.06 4.03
N ALA A 67 10.01 -2.62 5.08
CA ALA A 67 9.37 -2.23 6.34
C ALA A 67 8.46 -1.01 6.15
N GLU A 68 8.91 0.00 5.41
CA GLU A 68 8.11 1.17 5.03
C GLU A 68 6.87 0.76 4.23
N LEU A 69 7.04 -0.06 3.18
CA LEU A 69 5.93 -0.57 2.37
C LEU A 69 4.88 -1.29 3.22
N LYS A 70 5.30 -2.16 4.14
CA LYS A 70 4.38 -2.87 5.05
C LYS A 70 3.61 -1.90 5.94
N GLY A 71 4.30 -0.90 6.48
CA GLY A 71 3.68 0.15 7.29
C GLY A 71 2.59 0.92 6.54
N GLU A 72 2.89 1.34 5.30
CA GLU A 72 1.94 2.08 4.45
C GLU A 72 0.75 1.21 4.01
N ILE A 73 0.98 -0.07 3.68
CA ILE A 73 -0.10 -1.01 3.37
C ILE A 73 -1.02 -1.19 4.58
N ASP A 74 -0.46 -1.41 5.78
CA ASP A 74 -1.24 -1.59 7.00
C ASP A 74 -2.04 -0.32 7.34
N HIS A 75 -1.42 0.85 7.20
CA HIS A 75 -2.07 2.13 7.46
C HIS A 75 -3.23 2.38 6.49
N SER A 76 -2.97 2.31 5.19
CA SER A 76 -3.97 2.55 4.14
C SER A 76 -5.12 1.55 4.23
N THR A 77 -4.84 0.27 4.49
CA THR A 77 -5.87 -0.76 4.65
C THR A 77 -6.80 -0.44 5.83
N ARG A 78 -6.25 -0.04 6.98
CA ARG A 78 -7.07 0.35 8.15
C ARG A 78 -7.88 1.61 7.90
N ALA A 79 -7.33 2.58 7.16
CA ALA A 79 -8.06 3.79 6.79
C ALA A 79 -9.24 3.46 5.87
N THR A 80 -9.00 2.65 4.85
CA THR A 80 -10.01 2.19 3.88
C THR A 80 -11.10 1.36 4.56
N MET A 81 -10.76 0.43 5.45
CA MET A 81 -11.77 -0.32 6.22
C MET A 81 -12.69 0.61 7.02
N ARG A 82 -12.14 1.60 7.71
CA ARG A 82 -12.95 2.59 8.47
C ARG A 82 -13.86 3.41 7.56
N ALA A 83 -13.39 3.78 6.37
CA ALA A 83 -14.21 4.49 5.38
C ALA A 83 -15.37 3.60 4.88
N LEU A 84 -15.09 2.34 4.53
CA LEU A 84 -16.12 1.40 4.08
C LEU A 84 -17.15 1.10 5.17
N GLU A 85 -16.73 0.94 6.42
CA GLU A 85 -17.63 0.75 7.57
C GLU A 85 -18.56 1.97 7.77
N ALA A 86 -18.04 3.19 7.60
CA ALA A 86 -18.84 4.40 7.71
C ALA A 86 -19.92 4.46 6.62
N ILE A 87 -19.55 4.14 5.37
CA ILE A 87 -20.48 4.07 4.24
C ILE A 87 -21.56 3.01 4.49
N MET A 88 -21.18 1.84 5.00
CA MET A 88 -22.11 0.76 5.32
C MET A 88 -23.12 1.15 6.40
N ARG A 89 -22.65 1.77 7.50
CA ARG A 89 -23.56 2.26 8.56
C ARG A 89 -24.54 3.29 8.03
N GLN A 90 -24.09 4.19 7.15
CA GLN A 90 -24.98 5.17 6.53
C GLN A 90 -26.04 4.49 5.65
N LYS A 91 -25.66 3.44 4.91
CA LYS A 91 -26.59 2.64 4.10
C LYS A 91 -27.64 1.94 4.96
N GLU A 92 -27.22 1.33 6.07
CA GLU A 92 -28.14 0.70 7.03
C GLU A 92 -29.13 1.70 7.63
N GLN A 93 -28.67 2.89 8.02
CA GLN A 93 -29.53 3.95 8.53
C GLN A 93 -30.55 4.43 7.49
N GLN A 94 -30.14 4.55 6.23
CA GLN A 94 -31.04 4.95 5.14
C GLN A 94 -32.12 3.88 4.89
N ILE A 95 -31.74 2.60 4.90
CA ILE A 95 -32.70 1.48 4.77
C ILE A 95 -33.70 1.49 5.92
N LEU A 96 -33.25 1.68 7.17
CA LEU A 96 -34.13 1.76 8.33
C LEU A 96 -35.12 2.93 8.23
N ALA A 97 -34.65 4.12 7.85
CA ALA A 97 -35.51 5.29 7.68
C ALA A 97 -36.56 5.08 6.57
N ASP A 98 -36.19 4.44 5.46
CA ASP A 98 -37.11 4.12 4.38
C ASP A 98 -38.17 3.08 4.81
N LEU A 99 -37.79 2.08 5.61
CA LEU A 99 -38.72 1.10 6.18
C LEU A 99 -39.68 1.73 7.18
N GLU A 100 -39.20 2.60 8.08
CA GLU A 100 -40.03 3.36 9.02
C GLU A 100 -41.06 4.22 8.28
N LYS A 101 -40.63 4.91 7.22
CA LYS A 101 -41.52 5.72 6.40
C LYS A 101 -42.63 4.87 5.78
N GLN A 102 -42.30 3.72 5.20
CA GLN A 102 -43.27 2.80 4.63
C GLN A 102 -44.30 2.31 5.67
N LEU A 103 -43.85 2.01 6.89
CA LEU A 103 -44.74 1.60 7.98
C LEU A 103 -45.70 2.71 8.41
N THR A 104 -45.27 3.98 8.41
CA THR A 104 -46.15 5.12 8.76
C THR A 104 -47.10 5.55 7.64
N THR A 105 -46.93 5.02 6.42
CA THR A 105 -47.82 5.28 5.28
C THR A 105 -48.83 4.16 5.03
N LEU A 106 -48.79 3.08 5.82
CA LEU A 106 -49.76 1.98 5.88
C LEU A 106 -50.83 2.25 6.94
#